data_AF-A0A1F8A3Y2-F1
#
_entry.id   AF-A0A1F8A3Y2-F1
#
_cell.length_a   1.000
_cell.length_b   1.000
_cell.length_c   1.000
_cell.angle_alpha   90.00
_cell.angle_beta   90.00
_cell.angle_gamma   90.00
#
_symmetry.space_group_name_H-M   'P 1'
#
loop_
_entity.id
_entity.type
_entity.pdbx_description
1 polymer ?
#
loop_
_entity_poly.entity_id
_entity_poly.type
_entity_poly.pdbx_seq_one_letter_code
_entity_poly.pdbx_strand_id
1 'polypeptide(L)'
;MLDSFEPVVRFLAQYQGDDYVKGWAKLWDKGDCLDWDKGFPNPALEDTLIQRHSIIGDPLVEDAEGNQHRRKALVPGCGRGVDVLLLASFGYDAYGLEYSHSAVDTCKKEEFETGGRYPLRNLEFGRGSVTFVQGDFFDDAWLDALGLKRNAFDLVYDHSFFCALDPSLRPRWALRQTQLLVSDGHLVCLEYPRHRNPSEMGPPWTASSEDYWKHLTQPGEAVFSSKDSPIDNRLVRVAHWKPDRTHENGKDASGNIQDRVAIWCRRDKARETVCKDC
;
A
#
# COMPACT_ATOMS: atom_id res chain seq x y z
N MET A 1 20.71 3.55 18.41
CA MET A 1 19.54 4.45 18.42
C MET A 1 18.47 3.67 19.16
N LEU A 2 18.05 4.12 20.36
CA LEU A 2 17.00 3.42 21.12
C LEU A 2 15.73 3.38 20.25
N ASP A 3 15.18 2.19 20.08
CA ASP A 3 14.12 1.86 19.11
C ASP A 3 12.88 2.74 19.38
N SER A 4 12.63 3.74 18.53
CA SER A 4 11.55 4.73 18.74
C SER A 4 10.17 4.09 18.83
N PHE A 5 10.03 2.88 18.28
CA PHE A 5 8.78 2.13 18.26
C PHE A 5 8.52 1.26 19.50
N GLU A 6 9.45 1.16 20.45
CA GLU A 6 9.30 0.31 21.65
C GLU A 6 7.97 0.57 22.43
N PRO A 7 7.50 1.83 22.62
CA PRO A 7 6.21 2.07 23.27
C PRO A 7 5.02 1.52 22.48
N VAL A 8 5.07 1.62 21.14
CA VAL A 8 4.03 1.15 20.22
C VAL A 8 3.97 -0.38 20.23
N VAL A 9 5.13 -1.04 20.14
CA VAL A 9 5.26 -2.51 20.20
C VAL A 9 4.67 -3.05 21.49
N ARG A 10 5.05 -2.48 22.65
CA ARG A 10 4.53 -2.90 23.95
C ARG A 10 3.03 -2.66 24.10
N PHE A 11 2.51 -1.58 23.53
CA PHE A 11 1.09 -1.29 23.56
C PHE A 11 0.30 -2.30 22.72
N LEU A 12 0.75 -2.56 21.49
CA LEU A 12 0.08 -3.48 20.57
C LEU A 12 0.19 -4.94 20.97
N ALA A 13 1.23 -5.34 21.72
CA ALA A 13 1.37 -6.70 22.25
C ALA A 13 0.20 -7.16 23.14
N GLN A 14 -0.62 -6.21 23.64
CA GLN A 14 -1.82 -6.48 24.43
C GLN A 14 -3.04 -6.89 23.57
N TYR A 15 -2.95 -6.74 22.26
CA TYR A 15 -4.01 -7.00 21.29
C TYR A 15 -3.57 -8.13 20.35
N GLN A 16 -4.21 -9.30 20.44
CA GLN A 16 -3.86 -10.48 19.64
C GLN A 16 -5.07 -11.03 18.88
N GLY A 17 -4.81 -11.83 17.85
CA GLY A 17 -5.86 -12.41 17.01
C GLY A 17 -6.71 -11.33 16.35
N ASP A 18 -8.03 -11.49 16.39
CA ASP A 18 -8.97 -10.56 15.75
C ASP A 18 -9.02 -9.18 16.43
N ASP A 19 -8.46 -9.04 17.64
CA ASP A 19 -8.43 -7.77 18.37
C ASP A 19 -7.24 -6.87 17.98
N TYR A 20 -6.28 -7.36 17.19
CA TYR A 20 -5.08 -6.63 16.78
C TYR A 20 -5.39 -5.24 16.19
N VAL A 21 -6.41 -5.14 15.33
CA VAL A 21 -6.84 -3.88 14.69
C VAL A 21 -7.40 -2.86 15.70
N LYS A 22 -7.96 -3.32 16.83
CA LYS A 22 -8.43 -2.44 17.91
C LYS A 22 -7.27 -1.75 18.61
N GLY A 23 -6.10 -2.39 18.67
CA GLY A 23 -4.88 -1.77 19.20
C GLY A 23 -4.47 -0.55 18.38
N TRP A 24 -4.50 -0.66 17.05
CA TRP A 24 -4.24 0.47 16.15
C TRP A 24 -5.26 1.60 16.30
N ALA A 25 -6.56 1.27 16.39
CA ALA A 25 -7.59 2.27 16.66
C ALA A 25 -7.32 3.01 17.98
N LYS A 26 -6.94 2.29 19.04
CA LYS A 26 -6.63 2.88 20.34
C LYS A 26 -5.39 3.78 20.33
N LEU A 27 -4.39 3.50 19.50
CA LEU A 27 -3.24 4.40 19.32
C LEU A 27 -3.67 5.72 18.69
N TRP A 28 -4.50 5.67 17.65
CA TRP A 28 -5.07 6.87 17.04
C TRP A 28 -6.00 7.63 17.98
N ASP A 29 -6.85 6.95 18.75
CA ASP A 29 -7.72 7.58 19.77
C ASP A 29 -6.89 8.38 20.79
N LYS A 30 -5.73 7.85 21.18
CA LYS A 30 -4.84 8.50 22.14
C LYS A 30 -4.16 9.74 21.54
N GLY A 31 -3.83 9.72 20.25
CA GLY A 31 -3.11 10.80 19.57
C GLY A 31 -1.64 10.96 19.97
N ASP A 32 -1.19 10.23 20.99
CA ASP A 32 0.19 10.19 21.45
C ASP A 32 0.96 9.05 20.74
N CYS A 33 2.19 9.30 20.30
CA CYS A 33 3.11 8.32 19.66
C CYS A 33 2.72 7.90 18.22
N LEU A 34 2.50 8.86 17.31
CA LEU A 34 2.33 8.62 15.87
C LEU A 34 3.68 8.65 15.11
N ASP A 35 4.71 7.97 15.60
CA ASP A 35 6.07 8.06 15.04
C ASP A 35 6.18 7.57 13.58
N TRP A 36 5.20 6.78 13.12
CA TRP A 36 5.06 6.36 11.72
C TRP A 36 4.47 7.44 10.82
N ASP A 37 3.67 8.36 11.36
CA ASP A 37 3.01 9.43 10.61
C ASP A 37 4.00 10.57 10.31
N LYS A 38 4.35 10.72 9.04
CA LYS A 38 5.30 11.76 8.59
C LYS A 38 4.62 13.08 8.20
N GLY A 39 3.29 13.11 8.12
CA GLY A 39 2.55 14.31 7.71
C GLY A 39 2.66 14.69 6.22
N PHE A 40 3.40 13.91 5.42
CA PHE A 40 3.51 14.10 3.97
C PHE A 40 3.80 12.77 3.26
N PRO A 41 3.46 12.64 1.96
CA PRO A 41 3.66 11.41 1.20
C PRO A 41 5.13 11.00 1.15
N ASN A 42 5.40 9.70 1.02
CA ASN A 42 6.78 9.31 0.69
C ASN A 42 7.11 9.78 -0.73
N PRO A 43 8.21 10.55 -0.94
CA PRO A 43 8.54 11.07 -2.27
C PRO A 43 8.76 9.96 -3.31
N ALA A 44 9.07 8.73 -2.88
CA ALA A 44 9.18 7.58 -3.76
C ALA A 44 7.87 7.28 -4.51
N LEU A 45 6.69 7.55 -3.94
CA LEU A 45 5.41 7.34 -4.62
C LEU A 45 5.27 8.27 -5.83
N GLU A 46 5.53 9.56 -5.63
CA GLU A 46 5.50 10.56 -6.69
C GLU A 46 6.49 10.21 -7.80
N ASP A 47 7.73 9.90 -7.44
CA ASP A 47 8.76 9.52 -8.39
C ASP A 47 8.36 8.26 -9.16
N THR A 48 7.70 7.30 -8.50
CA THR A 48 7.18 6.08 -9.15
C THR A 48 6.13 6.39 -10.19
N LEU A 49 5.13 7.21 -9.86
CA LEU A 49 4.03 7.56 -10.77
C LEU A 49 4.54 8.30 -12.02
N ILE A 50 5.61 9.10 -11.88
CA ILE A 50 6.23 9.82 -12.99
C ILE A 50 7.15 8.90 -13.80
N GLN A 51 8.11 8.24 -13.14
CA GLN A 51 9.20 7.52 -13.80
C GLN A 51 8.82 6.12 -14.29
N ARG A 52 7.72 5.55 -13.77
CA ARG A 52 7.20 4.22 -14.13
C ARG A 52 5.82 4.32 -14.79
N HIS A 53 5.47 5.49 -15.30
CA HIS A 53 4.25 5.73 -16.08
C HIS A 53 4.07 4.70 -17.21
N SER A 54 5.13 4.31 -17.91
CA SER A 54 5.06 3.29 -18.97
C SER A 54 4.66 1.88 -18.50
N ILE A 55 4.73 1.61 -17.20
CA ILE A 55 4.30 0.34 -16.58
C ILE A 55 2.89 0.49 -16.00
N ILE A 56 2.67 1.55 -15.23
CA ILE A 56 1.41 1.78 -14.48
C ILE A 56 0.28 2.25 -15.41
N GLY A 57 0.63 3.06 -16.42
CA GLY A 57 -0.28 3.71 -17.36
C GLY A 57 -0.91 4.99 -16.82
N ASP A 58 -1.79 5.58 -17.63
CA ASP A 58 -2.51 6.79 -17.29
C ASP A 58 -3.64 6.56 -16.26
N PRO A 59 -3.94 7.56 -15.42
CA PRO A 59 -5.04 7.51 -14.47
C PRO A 59 -6.41 7.78 -15.11
N LEU A 60 -6.44 8.37 -16.31
CA LEU A 60 -7.63 8.55 -17.12
C LEU A 60 -7.50 7.64 -18.34
N VAL A 61 -8.44 6.72 -18.52
CA VAL A 61 -8.45 5.76 -19.62
C VAL A 61 -9.74 5.87 -20.42
N GLU A 62 -9.67 5.50 -21.69
CA GLU A 62 -10.82 5.41 -22.59
C GLU A 62 -11.17 3.94 -22.79
N ASP A 63 -12.45 3.60 -22.66
CA ASP A 63 -12.94 2.25 -22.96
C ASP A 63 -13.11 2.03 -24.48
N ALA A 64 -13.48 0.80 -24.88
CA ALA A 64 -13.65 0.46 -26.29
C ALA A 64 -14.79 1.25 -26.97
N GLU A 65 -15.70 1.80 -26.18
CA GLU A 65 -16.84 2.61 -26.59
C GLU A 65 -16.52 4.11 -26.64
N GLY A 66 -15.29 4.53 -26.29
CA GLY A 66 -14.86 5.92 -26.32
C GLY A 66 -15.23 6.72 -25.06
N ASN A 67 -15.71 6.07 -24.00
CA ASN A 67 -16.02 6.74 -22.74
C ASN A 67 -14.77 6.85 -21.88
N GLN A 68 -14.54 8.03 -21.32
CA GLN A 68 -13.44 8.26 -20.40
C GLN A 68 -13.82 7.91 -18.97
N HIS A 69 -12.95 7.14 -18.30
CA HIS A 69 -13.10 6.76 -16.91
C HIS A 69 -11.79 6.96 -16.16
N ARG A 70 -11.90 7.36 -14.88
CA ARG A 70 -10.75 7.39 -13.98
C ARG A 70 -10.51 6.02 -13.38
N ARG A 71 -9.24 5.64 -13.39
CA ARG A 71 -8.73 4.49 -12.66
C ARG A 71 -8.81 4.72 -11.15
N LYS A 72 -9.06 3.64 -10.42
CA LYS A 72 -9.23 3.63 -8.97
C LYS A 72 -7.94 3.22 -8.29
N ALA A 73 -7.50 4.03 -7.31
CA ALA A 73 -6.31 3.76 -6.53
C ALA A 73 -6.66 3.54 -5.05
N LEU A 74 -6.15 2.49 -4.42
CA LEU A 74 -6.36 2.19 -2.99
C LEU A 74 -5.07 2.34 -2.19
N VAL A 75 -5.17 2.94 -1.01
CA VAL A 75 -4.13 2.93 0.03
C VAL A 75 -4.68 2.21 1.27
N PRO A 76 -4.30 0.94 1.52
CA PRO A 76 -4.66 0.22 2.73
C PRO A 76 -3.92 0.76 3.96
N GLY A 77 -4.61 0.90 5.09
CA GLY A 77 -4.03 1.47 6.30
C GLY A 77 -3.53 2.89 6.08
N CYS A 78 -4.35 3.74 5.46
CA CYS A 78 -3.90 5.03 4.95
C CYS A 78 -3.49 6.05 6.03
N GLY A 79 -3.79 5.79 7.31
CA GLY A 79 -3.41 6.64 8.43
C GLY A 79 -3.98 8.06 8.31
N ARG A 80 -3.12 9.03 8.03
CA ARG A 80 -3.51 10.45 7.78
C ARG A 80 -4.01 10.70 6.36
N GLY A 81 -3.86 9.75 5.44
CA GLY A 81 -4.41 9.84 4.08
C GLY A 81 -3.57 10.66 3.10
N VAL A 82 -2.35 11.08 3.45
CA VAL A 82 -1.50 11.92 2.59
C VAL A 82 -1.19 11.29 1.23
N ASP A 83 -0.95 9.98 1.18
CA ASP A 83 -0.71 9.25 -0.07
C ASP A 83 -1.97 9.18 -0.96
N VAL A 84 -3.16 9.15 -0.34
CA VAL A 84 -4.46 9.19 -1.06
C VAL A 84 -4.65 10.54 -1.74
N LEU A 85 -4.33 11.64 -1.03
CA LEU A 85 -4.40 12.99 -1.57
C LEU A 85 -3.40 13.21 -2.71
N LEU A 86 -2.20 12.62 -2.61
CA LEU A 86 -1.22 12.63 -3.70
C LEU A 86 -1.76 11.88 -4.92
N LEU A 87 -2.29 10.66 -4.76
CA LEU A 87 -2.87 9.88 -5.86
C LEU A 87 -4.00 10.64 -6.57
N ALA A 88 -4.89 11.29 -5.81
CA ALA A 88 -5.94 12.12 -6.38
C ALA A 88 -5.38 13.31 -7.18
N SER A 89 -4.26 13.90 -6.77
CA SER A 89 -3.58 14.98 -7.52
C SER A 89 -2.96 14.54 -8.84
N PHE A 90 -2.69 13.23 -8.98
CA PHE A 90 -2.31 12.61 -10.25
C PHE A 90 -3.52 12.31 -11.15
N GLY A 91 -4.74 12.33 -10.62
CA GLY A 91 -5.98 12.15 -11.39
C GLY A 91 -6.73 10.84 -11.12
N TYR A 92 -6.25 10.00 -10.21
CA TYR A 92 -6.93 8.77 -9.79
C TYR A 92 -8.15 9.07 -8.92
N ASP A 93 -9.21 8.27 -9.04
CA ASP A 93 -10.21 8.17 -7.98
C ASP A 93 -9.58 7.40 -6.81
N ALA A 94 -9.16 8.12 -5.77
CA ALA A 94 -8.32 7.62 -4.71
C ALA A 94 -9.13 7.26 -3.45
N TYR A 95 -8.85 6.08 -2.91
CA TYR A 95 -9.51 5.49 -1.77
C TYR A 95 -8.50 5.24 -0.65
N GLY A 96 -8.78 5.75 0.54
CA GLY A 96 -8.04 5.42 1.76
C GLY A 96 -8.88 4.51 2.65
N LEU A 97 -8.39 3.30 2.91
CA LEU A 97 -9.01 2.39 3.86
C LEU A 97 -8.26 2.46 5.18
N GLU A 98 -8.99 2.69 6.27
CA GLU A 98 -8.41 2.78 7.60
C GLU A 98 -9.37 2.19 8.63
N TYR A 99 -8.85 1.44 9.60
CA TYR A 99 -9.70 0.79 10.60
C TYR A 99 -10.14 1.79 11.68
N SER A 100 -9.24 2.70 12.04
CA SER A 100 -9.46 3.68 13.11
C SER A 100 -10.42 4.79 12.68
N HIS A 101 -11.50 4.98 13.44
CA HIS A 101 -12.41 6.11 13.25
C HIS A 101 -11.71 7.46 13.37
N SER A 102 -10.88 7.63 14.42
CA SER A 102 -10.13 8.87 14.65
C SER A 102 -9.10 9.16 13.55
N ALA A 103 -8.53 8.13 12.93
CA ALA A 103 -7.63 8.30 11.78
C ALA A 103 -8.40 8.71 10.52
N VAL A 104 -9.60 8.16 10.27
CA VAL A 104 -10.48 8.61 9.18
C VAL A 104 -10.90 10.07 9.37
N ASP A 105 -11.23 10.49 10.59
CA ASP A 105 -11.48 11.90 10.89
C ASP A 105 -10.24 12.77 10.65
N THR A 106 -9.05 12.24 10.96
CA THR A 106 -7.77 12.91 10.67
C THR A 106 -7.55 13.03 9.15
N CYS A 107 -7.87 12.00 8.36
CA CYS A 107 -7.83 12.06 6.90
C CYS A 107 -8.70 13.21 6.34
N LYS A 108 -9.94 13.32 6.82
CA LYS A 108 -10.87 14.38 6.37
C LYS A 108 -10.38 15.78 6.73
N LYS A 109 -9.77 15.93 7.91
CA LYS A 109 -9.14 17.20 8.32
C LYS A 109 -7.94 17.51 7.43
N GLU A 110 -7.07 16.54 7.18
CA GLU A 110 -5.90 16.71 6.30
C GLU A 110 -6.34 17.09 4.88
N GLU A 111 -7.38 16.46 4.33
CA GLU A 111 -7.95 16.83 3.03
C GLU A 111 -8.47 18.27 3.02
N PHE A 112 -9.21 18.68 4.05
CA PHE A 112 -9.75 20.03 4.15
C PHE A 112 -8.63 21.09 4.27
N GLU A 113 -7.64 20.84 5.12
CA GLU A 113 -6.56 21.78 5.42
C GLU A 113 -5.50 21.82 4.31
N THR A 114 -5.30 20.71 3.60
CA THR A 114 -4.13 20.51 2.73
C THR A 114 -4.48 20.02 1.34
N GLY A 115 -5.76 19.88 0.98
CA GLY A 115 -6.19 19.43 -0.35
C GLY A 115 -5.62 20.26 -1.51
N GLY A 116 -5.27 21.53 -1.25
CA GLY A 116 -4.55 22.40 -2.18
C GLY A 116 -3.03 22.26 -2.21
N ARG A 117 -2.42 21.54 -1.26
CA ARG A 117 -0.96 21.38 -1.11
C ARG A 117 -0.33 20.55 -2.23
N TYR A 118 -1.06 19.56 -2.76
CA TYR A 118 -0.58 18.69 -3.84
C TYR A 118 -1.04 19.26 -5.18
N PRO A 119 -0.17 19.89 -5.99
CA PRO A 119 -0.57 20.50 -7.25
C PRO A 119 -1.01 19.42 -8.26
N LEU A 120 -1.90 19.82 -9.18
CA LEU A 120 -2.27 18.95 -10.30
C LEU A 120 -1.04 18.59 -11.12
N ARG A 121 -0.82 17.30 -11.35
CA ARG A 121 0.32 16.82 -12.13
C ARG A 121 0.06 16.86 -13.62
N ASN A 122 -1.20 16.69 -14.01
CA ASN A 122 -1.68 16.89 -15.38
C ASN A 122 -3.01 17.65 -15.34
N LEU A 123 -3.07 18.82 -16.02
CA LEU A 123 -4.26 19.66 -16.08
C LEU A 123 -5.40 19.03 -16.89
N GLU A 124 -5.09 18.21 -17.89
CA GLU A 124 -6.09 17.50 -18.70
C GLU A 124 -6.78 16.43 -17.87
N PHE A 125 -6.03 15.74 -17.01
CA PHE A 125 -6.60 14.76 -16.09
C PHE A 125 -7.35 15.46 -14.97
N GLY A 126 -6.89 16.62 -14.48
CA GLY A 126 -7.46 17.26 -13.31
C GLY A 126 -7.31 16.41 -12.04
N ARG A 127 -7.99 16.81 -10.96
CA ARG A 127 -7.99 16.05 -9.69
C ARG A 127 -9.04 14.94 -9.75
N GLY A 128 -8.68 13.73 -9.35
CA GLY A 128 -9.65 12.67 -9.12
C GLY A 128 -10.37 12.81 -7.77
N SER A 129 -11.35 11.95 -7.51
CA SER A 129 -12.05 11.96 -6.23
C SER A 129 -11.19 11.43 -5.08
N VAL A 130 -11.50 11.84 -3.85
CA VAL A 130 -10.90 11.32 -2.61
C VAL A 130 -12.01 10.70 -1.79
N THR A 131 -11.83 9.46 -1.35
CA THR A 131 -12.78 8.76 -0.49
C THR A 131 -12.04 8.09 0.66
N PHE A 132 -12.34 8.49 1.89
CA PHE A 132 -11.86 7.79 3.10
C PHE A 132 -12.96 6.92 3.66
N VAL A 133 -12.66 5.63 3.86
CA VAL A 133 -13.62 4.65 4.37
C VAL A 133 -13.06 3.98 5.63
N GLN A 134 -13.91 3.89 6.65
CA GLN A 134 -13.58 3.12 7.84
C GLN A 134 -13.84 1.64 7.58
N GLY A 135 -12.87 0.76 7.82
CA GLY A 135 -13.08 -0.67 7.66
C GLY A 135 -11.85 -1.53 7.95
N ASP A 136 -12.09 -2.84 8.12
CA ASP A 136 -11.03 -3.84 8.17
C ASP A 136 -10.62 -4.23 6.74
N PHE A 137 -9.33 -4.12 6.44
CA PHE A 137 -8.74 -4.54 5.16
C PHE A 137 -9.15 -5.95 4.75
N PHE A 138 -9.32 -6.85 5.71
CA PHE A 138 -9.62 -8.24 5.45
C PHE A 138 -11.10 -8.60 5.37
N ASP A 139 -12.00 -7.62 5.51
CA ASP A 139 -13.46 -7.76 5.37
C ASP A 139 -13.95 -7.12 4.06
N ASP A 140 -15.12 -7.52 3.55
CA ASP A 140 -15.76 -6.95 2.35
C ASP A 140 -16.80 -5.86 2.68
N ALA A 141 -17.22 -5.70 3.94
CA ALA A 141 -18.26 -4.75 4.33
C ALA A 141 -17.96 -3.29 3.92
N TRP A 142 -16.68 -2.91 3.89
CA TRP A 142 -16.28 -1.57 3.42
C TRP A 142 -16.38 -1.42 1.89
N LEU A 143 -16.24 -2.50 1.12
CA LEU A 143 -16.51 -2.50 -0.33
C LEU A 143 -18.01 -2.33 -0.56
N ASP A 144 -18.83 -3.09 0.17
CA ASP A 144 -20.29 -3.03 0.07
C ASP A 144 -20.82 -1.64 0.41
N ALA A 145 -20.27 -1.01 1.47
CA ALA A 145 -20.61 0.36 1.86
C ALA A 145 -20.28 1.40 0.78
N LEU A 146 -19.29 1.13 -0.07
CA LEU A 146 -18.91 1.98 -1.21
C LEU A 146 -19.62 1.58 -2.52
N GLY A 147 -20.44 0.52 -2.52
CA GLY A 147 -21.01 -0.05 -3.74
C GLY A 147 -19.97 -0.65 -4.69
N LEU A 148 -18.78 -0.99 -4.17
CA LEU A 148 -17.70 -1.63 -4.91
C LEU A 148 -17.78 -3.15 -4.78
N LYS A 149 -17.12 -3.84 -5.69
CA LYS A 149 -16.91 -5.30 -5.63
C LYS A 149 -15.42 -5.59 -5.47
N ARG A 150 -15.08 -6.85 -5.22
CA ARG A 150 -13.70 -7.34 -5.42
C ARG A 150 -13.24 -7.08 -6.86
N ASN A 151 -11.93 -6.96 -7.06
CA ASN A 151 -11.31 -6.58 -8.32
C ASN A 151 -11.78 -5.19 -8.81
N ALA A 152 -11.69 -4.18 -7.95
CA ALA A 152 -12.17 -2.82 -8.25
C ALA A 152 -11.06 -1.78 -8.39
N PHE A 153 -9.81 -2.13 -8.07
CA PHE A 153 -8.71 -1.17 -8.04
C PHE A 153 -7.68 -1.47 -9.13
N ASP A 154 -7.37 -0.45 -9.92
CA ASP A 154 -6.32 -0.45 -10.93
C ASP A 154 -4.94 -0.29 -10.31
N LEU A 155 -4.87 0.40 -9.17
CA LEU A 155 -3.64 0.62 -8.42
C LEU A 155 -3.90 0.36 -6.93
N VAL A 156 -3.01 -0.40 -6.29
CA VAL A 156 -2.94 -0.45 -4.83
C VAL A 156 -1.55 -0.01 -4.41
N TYR A 157 -1.46 0.90 -3.44
CA TYR A 157 -0.19 1.35 -2.89
C TYR A 157 -0.05 0.87 -1.44
N ASP A 158 0.92 -0.02 -1.20
CA ASP A 158 1.29 -0.50 0.13
C ASP A 158 2.55 0.24 0.60
N HIS A 159 2.39 1.09 1.61
CA HIS A 159 3.48 1.74 2.32
C HIS A 159 3.20 1.72 3.81
N SER A 160 4.13 1.14 4.57
CA SER A 160 4.00 0.96 6.03
C SER A 160 2.77 0.15 6.48
N PHE A 161 2.07 -0.53 5.58
CA PHE A 161 0.95 -1.42 5.92
C PHE A 161 1.40 -2.86 6.09
N PHE A 162 2.09 -3.45 5.11
CA PHE A 162 2.61 -4.83 5.22
C PHE A 162 3.50 -5.04 6.45
N CYS A 163 4.38 -4.07 6.77
CA CYS A 163 5.24 -4.16 7.95
C CYS A 163 4.49 -3.90 9.27
N ALA A 164 3.31 -3.29 9.24
CA ALA A 164 2.47 -3.09 10.41
C ALA A 164 1.73 -4.38 10.82
N LEU A 165 1.48 -5.28 9.87
CA LEU A 165 0.83 -6.56 10.11
C LEU A 165 1.73 -7.53 10.87
N ASP A 166 1.14 -8.26 11.82
CA ASP A 166 1.76 -9.46 12.37
C ASP A 166 2.16 -10.41 11.23
N PRO A 167 3.36 -11.02 11.25
CA PRO A 167 3.83 -11.89 10.18
C PRO A 167 2.85 -13.03 9.81
N SER A 168 2.04 -13.50 10.76
CA SER A 168 1.00 -14.53 10.52
C SER A 168 -0.13 -14.06 9.59
N LEU A 169 -0.35 -12.75 9.45
CA LEU A 169 -1.38 -12.17 8.58
C LEU A 169 -0.89 -11.94 7.14
N ARG A 170 0.41 -11.99 6.88
CA ARG A 170 1.01 -11.71 5.56
C ARG A 170 0.51 -12.62 4.43
N PRO A 171 0.25 -13.93 4.64
CA PRO A 171 -0.40 -14.76 3.63
C PRO A 171 -1.79 -14.24 3.25
N ARG A 172 -2.61 -13.89 4.25
CA ARG A 172 -3.97 -13.33 4.04
C ARG A 172 -3.90 -11.96 3.38
N TRP A 173 -2.90 -11.15 3.71
CA TRP A 173 -2.66 -9.86 3.04
C TRP A 173 -2.37 -10.04 1.56
N ALA A 174 -1.47 -10.95 1.20
CA ALA A 174 -1.15 -11.17 -0.21
C ALA A 174 -2.37 -11.64 -0.99
N LEU A 175 -3.17 -12.57 -0.44
CA LEU A 175 -4.43 -12.99 -1.05
C LEU A 175 -5.43 -11.84 -1.17
N ARG A 176 -5.48 -10.96 -0.16
CA ARG A 176 -6.38 -9.81 -0.19
C ARG A 176 -5.98 -8.82 -1.27
N GLN A 177 -4.69 -8.56 -1.47
CA GLN A 177 -4.21 -7.71 -2.58
C GLN A 177 -4.66 -8.26 -3.94
N THR A 178 -4.56 -9.58 -4.16
CA THR A 178 -5.07 -10.15 -5.41
C THR A 178 -6.55 -9.89 -5.53
N GLN A 179 -7.36 -10.18 -4.50
CA GLN A 179 -8.82 -10.00 -4.53
C GLN A 179 -9.28 -8.55 -4.73
N LEU A 180 -8.45 -7.54 -4.47
CA LEU A 180 -8.79 -6.14 -4.63
C LEU A 180 -8.40 -5.59 -6.01
N LEU A 181 -7.32 -6.10 -6.60
CA LEU A 181 -6.83 -5.69 -7.91
C LEU A 181 -7.70 -6.20 -9.07
N VAL A 182 -7.95 -5.33 -10.05
CA VAL A 182 -8.41 -5.73 -11.39
C VAL A 182 -7.35 -6.60 -12.09
N SER A 183 -7.72 -7.29 -13.17
CA SER A 183 -6.84 -8.23 -13.88
C SER A 183 -5.53 -7.60 -14.35
N ASP A 184 -5.58 -6.38 -14.88
CA ASP A 184 -4.44 -5.62 -15.38
C ASP A 184 -3.87 -4.60 -14.38
N GLY A 185 -4.37 -4.62 -13.14
CA GLY A 185 -4.01 -3.69 -12.08
C GLY A 185 -2.61 -3.94 -11.51
N HIS A 186 -2.09 -2.93 -10.83
CA HIS A 186 -0.76 -2.91 -10.26
C HIS A 186 -0.78 -2.72 -8.74
N LEU A 187 -0.02 -3.55 -8.02
CA LEU A 187 0.35 -3.31 -6.63
C LEU A 187 1.75 -2.67 -6.61
N VAL A 188 1.84 -1.48 -6.05
CA VAL A 188 3.11 -0.80 -5.76
C VAL A 188 3.41 -0.98 -4.28
N CYS A 189 4.53 -1.62 -3.98
CA CYS A 189 5.01 -1.79 -2.61
C CYS A 189 6.24 -0.91 -2.39
N LEU A 190 6.18 -0.01 -1.42
CA LEU A 190 7.37 0.60 -0.84
C LEU A 190 7.85 -0.29 0.32
N GLU A 191 8.88 -1.08 0.05
CA GLU A 191 9.43 -2.10 0.94
C GLU A 191 10.24 -1.43 2.07
N TYR A 192 9.62 -1.33 3.25
CA TYR A 192 10.16 -0.73 4.47
C TYR A 192 9.59 -1.44 5.72
N PRO A 193 10.34 -1.59 6.83
CA PRO A 193 11.79 -1.41 6.97
C PRO A 193 12.54 -2.69 6.56
N ARG A 194 13.57 -2.55 5.72
CA ARG A 194 14.36 -3.69 5.20
C ARG A 194 15.59 -4.05 6.04
N HIS A 195 16.11 -3.11 6.82
CA HIS A 195 17.38 -3.24 7.53
C HIS A 195 17.22 -3.60 9.02
N ARG A 196 15.98 -3.80 9.48
CA ARG A 196 15.68 -4.17 10.86
C ARG A 196 16.01 -5.65 11.08
N ASN A 197 16.54 -6.00 12.25
CA ASN A 197 16.86 -7.39 12.56
C ASN A 197 15.57 -8.24 12.57
N PRO A 198 15.48 -9.34 11.81
CA PRO A 198 14.29 -10.20 11.78
C PRO A 198 13.87 -10.78 13.14
N SER A 199 14.76 -10.82 14.15
CA SER A 199 14.42 -11.25 15.50
C SER A 199 13.77 -10.16 16.36
N GLU A 200 13.77 -8.91 15.93
CA GLU A 200 13.14 -7.80 16.66
C GLU A 200 11.62 -7.85 16.50
N MET A 201 10.91 -7.57 17.60
CA MET A 201 9.45 -7.53 17.59
C MET A 201 8.93 -6.26 16.92
N GLY A 202 7.94 -6.41 16.03
CA GLY A 202 7.21 -5.30 15.42
C GLY A 202 5.92 -4.93 16.16
N PRO A 203 5.16 -3.97 15.62
CA PRO A 203 5.42 -3.24 14.37
C PRO A 203 6.35 -2.01 14.53
N PRO A 204 7.03 -1.56 13.45
CA PRO A 204 7.07 -2.23 12.15
C PRO A 204 7.95 -3.50 12.20
N TRP A 205 7.43 -4.61 11.72
CA TRP A 205 8.19 -5.85 11.51
C TRP A 205 9.13 -5.69 10.33
N THR A 206 10.26 -6.42 10.30
CA THR A 206 11.12 -6.45 9.11
C THR A 206 10.31 -6.89 7.90
N ALA A 207 10.49 -6.17 6.79
CA ALA A 207 9.80 -6.40 5.53
C ALA A 207 10.82 -6.40 4.40
N SER A 208 11.52 -7.52 4.23
CA SER A 208 12.53 -7.71 3.19
C SER A 208 11.89 -7.91 1.80
N SER A 209 12.66 -7.72 0.72
CA SER A 209 12.18 -7.99 -0.63
C SER A 209 11.77 -9.46 -0.81
N GLU A 210 12.46 -10.35 -0.09
CA GLU A 210 12.21 -11.78 -0.03
C GLU A 210 10.88 -12.10 0.65
N ASP A 211 10.50 -11.36 1.69
CA ASP A 211 9.18 -11.50 2.35
C ASP A 211 8.05 -11.15 1.40
N TYR A 212 8.14 -10.00 0.71
CA TYR A 212 7.16 -9.61 -0.32
C TYR A 212 7.10 -10.66 -1.43
N TRP A 213 8.26 -11.10 -1.94
CA TRP A 213 8.33 -12.11 -2.99
C TRP A 213 7.67 -13.43 -2.59
N LYS A 214 8.00 -13.95 -1.41
CA LYS A 214 7.43 -15.19 -0.88
C LYS A 214 5.90 -15.15 -0.86
N HIS A 215 5.32 -14.07 -0.33
CA HIS A 215 3.87 -13.99 -0.15
C HIS A 215 3.13 -13.62 -1.44
N LEU A 216 3.66 -12.71 -2.26
CA LEU A 216 2.97 -12.26 -3.48
C LEU A 216 3.06 -13.27 -4.63
N THR A 217 4.08 -14.13 -4.65
CA THR A 217 4.17 -15.25 -5.61
C THR A 217 3.33 -16.47 -5.21
N GLN A 218 2.96 -16.59 -3.92
CA GLN A 218 2.07 -17.63 -3.39
C GLN A 218 0.99 -17.04 -2.47
N PRO A 219 0.05 -16.23 -2.99
CA PRO A 219 -0.94 -15.54 -2.16
C PRO A 219 -1.83 -16.50 -1.38
N GLY A 220 -1.98 -16.27 -0.07
CA GLY A 220 -2.79 -17.09 0.84
C GLY A 220 -2.05 -18.26 1.48
N GLU A 221 -0.87 -18.63 0.98
CA GLU A 221 -0.11 -19.77 1.49
C GLU A 221 0.77 -19.36 2.68
N ALA A 222 0.58 -20.03 3.82
CA ALA A 222 1.40 -19.81 5.02
C ALA A 222 2.81 -20.38 4.90
N VAL A 223 2.99 -21.41 4.07
CA VAL A 223 4.25 -22.11 3.85
C VAL A 223 4.57 -22.09 2.36
N PHE A 224 5.81 -21.71 2.03
CA PHE A 224 6.28 -21.76 0.65
C PHE A 224 6.28 -23.23 0.17
N SER A 225 5.38 -23.57 -0.72
CA SER A 225 5.31 -24.88 -1.34
C SER A 225 6.10 -24.83 -2.65
N SER A 226 7.07 -25.71 -2.82
CA SER A 226 7.83 -25.84 -4.07
C SER A 226 7.04 -26.56 -5.17
N LYS A 227 5.73 -26.78 -4.99
CA LYS A 227 4.91 -27.48 -5.97
C LYS A 227 4.49 -26.50 -7.07
N ASP A 228 4.92 -26.80 -8.30
CA ASP A 228 4.59 -26.14 -9.57
C ASP A 228 3.10 -26.19 -9.97
N SER A 229 2.18 -26.24 -9.00
CA SER A 229 0.75 -26.11 -9.30
C SER A 229 0.46 -24.68 -9.77
N PRO A 230 -0.35 -24.49 -10.82
CA PRO A 230 -0.78 -23.17 -11.24
C PRO A 230 -1.62 -22.50 -10.14
N ILE A 231 -1.00 -21.71 -9.24
CA ILE A 231 -1.77 -20.78 -8.41
C ILE A 231 -2.24 -19.67 -9.34
N ASP A 232 -3.55 -19.68 -9.63
CA ASP A 232 -4.23 -18.78 -10.56
C ASP A 232 -4.13 -17.30 -10.13
N ASN A 233 -3.95 -17.06 -8.82
CA ASN A 233 -3.93 -15.73 -8.22
C ASN A 233 -2.53 -15.15 -7.98
N ARG A 234 -1.46 -15.76 -8.49
CA ARG A 234 -0.09 -15.27 -8.22
C ARG A 234 0.13 -13.86 -8.80
N LEU A 235 0.91 -13.05 -8.09
CA LEU A 235 1.46 -11.83 -8.65
C LEU A 235 2.88 -12.05 -9.17
N VAL A 236 3.25 -11.29 -10.19
CA VAL A 236 4.57 -11.27 -10.80
C VAL A 236 5.16 -9.87 -10.59
N ARG A 237 6.41 -9.81 -10.13
CA ARG A 237 7.14 -8.55 -10.01
C ARG A 237 7.58 -8.10 -11.40
N VAL A 238 7.09 -6.96 -11.85
CA VAL A 238 7.40 -6.38 -13.16
C VAL A 238 8.44 -5.27 -13.10
N ALA A 239 8.70 -4.73 -11.90
CA ALA A 239 9.80 -3.80 -11.65
C ALA A 239 10.27 -3.88 -10.19
N HIS A 240 11.56 -3.68 -9.94
CA HIS A 240 12.15 -3.57 -8.60
C HIS A 240 13.36 -2.64 -8.63
N TRP A 241 13.39 -1.61 -7.79
CA TRP A 241 14.51 -0.66 -7.76
C TRP A 241 14.69 -0.01 -6.39
N LYS A 242 15.83 0.65 -6.21
CA LYS A 242 16.07 1.58 -5.10
C LYS A 242 15.55 2.96 -5.51
N PRO A 243 14.65 3.61 -4.75
CA PRO A 243 14.15 4.93 -5.09
C PRO A 243 15.24 5.99 -4.95
N ASP A 244 15.10 7.11 -5.68
CA ASP A 244 16.04 8.24 -5.62
C ASP A 244 15.87 9.05 -4.32
N ARG A 245 14.64 9.09 -3.80
CA ARG A 245 14.25 9.81 -2.59
C ARG A 245 13.34 8.92 -1.74
N THR A 246 13.47 9.02 -0.42
CA THR A 246 12.55 8.40 0.55
C THR A 246 12.54 9.24 1.85
N HIS A 247 11.66 8.91 2.79
CA HIS A 247 11.67 9.44 4.15
C HIS A 247 12.95 9.11 4.90
N GLU A 248 13.29 9.88 5.93
CA GLU A 248 14.55 9.71 6.69
C GLU A 248 14.69 8.33 7.34
N ASN A 249 13.60 7.73 7.80
CA ASN A 249 13.60 6.36 8.34
C ASN A 249 13.85 5.28 7.28
N GLY A 250 13.74 5.61 6.00
CA GLY A 250 14.13 4.73 4.88
C GLY A 250 15.63 4.73 4.59
N LYS A 251 16.43 5.51 5.35
CA LYS A 251 17.89 5.65 5.18
C LYS A 251 18.64 5.05 6.36
N ASP A 252 19.85 4.57 6.12
CA ASP A 252 20.77 4.18 7.20
C ASP A 252 21.45 5.40 7.85
N ALA A 253 22.26 5.15 8.89
CA ALA A 253 23.00 6.20 9.60
C ALA A 253 24.00 6.99 8.74
N SER A 254 24.37 6.45 7.56
CA SER A 254 25.23 7.14 6.58
C SER A 254 24.42 7.88 5.52
N GLY A 255 23.09 7.87 5.61
CA GLY A 255 22.18 8.49 4.65
C GLY A 255 21.90 7.64 3.41
N ASN A 256 22.37 6.39 3.34
CA ASN A 256 22.09 5.54 2.18
C ASN A 256 20.65 5.02 2.23
N ILE A 257 19.95 5.14 1.11
CA ILE A 257 18.58 4.65 0.95
C ILE A 257 18.55 3.11 1.00
N GLN A 258 17.83 2.58 1.98
CA GLN A 258 17.65 1.15 2.21
C GLN A 258 16.35 0.61 1.60
N ASP A 259 15.34 1.47 1.47
CA ASP A 259 14.06 1.14 0.88
C ASP A 259 14.20 0.61 -0.56
N ARG A 260 13.21 -0.16 -0.97
CA ARG A 260 13.01 -0.57 -2.36
C ARG A 260 11.58 -0.32 -2.76
N VAL A 261 11.36 -0.12 -4.04
CA VAL A 261 10.02 -0.08 -4.63
C VAL A 261 9.89 -1.27 -5.55
N ALA A 262 8.76 -1.96 -5.47
CA ALA A 262 8.39 -3.03 -6.37
C ALA A 262 7.02 -2.75 -7.00
N ILE A 263 6.88 -3.06 -8.29
CA ILE A 263 5.58 -3.10 -8.97
C ILE A 263 5.25 -4.56 -9.25
N TRP A 264 4.05 -4.96 -8.87
CA TRP A 264 3.50 -6.30 -9.05
C TRP A 264 2.22 -6.23 -9.86
N CYS A 265 1.97 -7.21 -10.73
CA CYS A 265 0.68 -7.36 -11.41
C CYS A 265 0.26 -8.83 -11.39
N ARG A 266 -1.01 -9.11 -11.68
CA ARG A 266 -1.46 -10.50 -11.87
C ARG A 266 -0.77 -11.11 -13.09
N ARG A 267 -0.49 -12.41 -13.02
CA ARG A 267 0.03 -13.15 -14.17
C ARG A 267 -1.09 -13.45 -15.16
N ASP A 268 -1.20 -12.66 -16.22
CA ASP A 268 -2.03 -13.04 -17.37
C ASP A 268 -1.24 -13.90 -18.35
N LYS A 269 -1.87 -14.97 -18.87
CA LYS A 269 -1.31 -15.82 -19.94
C LYS A 269 -0.94 -15.01 -21.20
N ALA A 270 -1.52 -13.83 -21.41
CA ALA A 270 -1.22 -12.94 -22.53
C ALA A 270 0.11 -12.16 -22.38
N ARG A 271 0.70 -12.09 -21.18
CA ARG A 271 1.93 -11.33 -20.88
C ARG A 271 3.19 -12.21 -20.83
N GLU A 272 3.12 -13.47 -21.26
CA GLU A 272 4.24 -14.45 -21.21
C GLU A 272 5.47 -14.09 -22.04
N THR A 273 5.42 -13.05 -22.88
CA THR A 273 6.51 -12.71 -23.81
C THR A 273 7.55 -11.73 -23.27
N VAL A 274 7.36 -11.07 -22.12
CA VAL A 274 8.17 -9.87 -21.79
C VAL A 274 9.28 -10.07 -20.76
N CYS A 275 9.30 -11.13 -19.93
CA CYS A 275 10.31 -11.20 -18.87
C CYS A 275 10.90 -12.60 -18.71
N LYS A 276 11.98 -12.88 -19.46
CA LYS A 276 12.89 -14.01 -19.19
C LYS A 276 14.21 -13.58 -18.54
N ASP A 277 14.50 -12.28 -18.42
CA ASP A 277 15.80 -11.79 -17.94
C ASP A 277 15.69 -10.64 -16.92
N CYS A 278 15.09 -10.89 -15.74
CA CYS A 278 15.17 -9.99 -14.57
C CYS A 278 15.36 -10.77 -13.27
#